data_AF-B0RQV7-F1
#
_entry.id   AF-B0RQV7-F1
#
_cell.length_a   1.000
_cell.length_b   1.000
_cell.length_c   1.000
_cell.angle_alpha   90.00
_cell.angle_beta   90.00
_cell.angle_gamma   90.00
#
_symmetry.space_group_name_H-M   'P 1'
#
loop_
_entity.id
_entity.type
_entity.pdbx_description
1 polymer ?
#
loop_
_entity_poly.entity_id
_entity_poly.type
_entity_poly.pdbx_seq_one_letter_code
_entity_poly.pdbx_strand_id
1 'polypeptide(L)'
;MTLFGRRHLAISMSTTLIALAAFAAHAAPPGNTASGVAGDPLLRYQWHVLNQGQAVIGDSHPVAGVDMDVDILHALGIRGKHVRIGVVDSGLEISHEDLAANAIPNGSYNFMDGSTDPTPSGPGYDHGT
;
A
#
# COMPACT_ATOMS: atom_id res chain seq x y z
N MET A 1 -47.78 57.29 -31.78
CA MET A 1 -47.73 56.22 -32.81
C MET A 1 -47.01 55.03 -32.21
N THR A 2 -47.75 53.98 -31.89
CA THR A 2 -47.29 52.64 -31.50
C THR A 2 -46.56 51.97 -32.65
N LEU A 3 -45.45 51.27 -32.40
CA LEU A 3 -45.08 50.10 -33.21
C LEU A 3 -44.24 49.11 -32.37
N PHE A 4 -44.72 47.86 -32.36
CA PHE A 4 -44.15 46.68 -31.70
C PHE A 4 -42.85 46.20 -32.38
N GLY A 5 -41.89 45.69 -31.59
CA GLY A 5 -40.69 44.99 -32.06
C GLY A 5 -40.51 43.65 -31.34
N ARG A 6 -40.34 42.57 -32.10
CA ARG A 6 -40.54 41.15 -31.75
C ARG A 6 -39.54 40.59 -30.72
N ARG A 7 -40.06 39.68 -29.87
CA ARG A 7 -39.30 38.82 -28.95
C ARG A 7 -38.54 37.76 -29.75
N HIS A 8 -37.25 37.56 -29.45
CA HIS A 8 -36.54 36.32 -29.76
C HIS A 8 -35.99 35.75 -28.45
N LEU A 9 -36.58 34.65 -28.01
CA LEU A 9 -36.13 33.86 -26.87
C LEU A 9 -34.99 32.96 -27.37
N ALA A 10 -33.74 33.35 -27.11
CA ALA A 10 -32.59 32.51 -27.39
C ALA A 10 -32.47 31.45 -26.27
N ILE A 11 -32.84 30.20 -26.59
CA ILE A 11 -32.54 29.04 -25.74
C ILE A 11 -31.09 28.67 -26.05
N SER A 12 -30.18 29.06 -25.15
CA SER A 12 -28.79 28.59 -25.17
C SER A 12 -28.76 27.15 -24.65
N MET A 13 -28.59 26.17 -25.53
CA MET A 13 -28.18 24.82 -25.15
C MET A 13 -26.74 24.88 -24.65
N SER A 14 -26.54 24.92 -23.33
CA SER A 14 -25.23 24.73 -22.72
C SER A 14 -24.84 23.25 -22.78
N THR A 15 -24.06 22.88 -23.79
CA THR A 15 -23.34 21.62 -23.85
C THR A 15 -22.28 21.64 -22.73
N THR A 16 -22.53 20.91 -21.65
CA THR A 16 -21.48 20.70 -20.63
C THR A 16 -20.54 19.65 -21.17
N LEU A 17 -19.32 20.05 -21.55
CA LEU A 17 -18.22 19.12 -21.80
C LEU A 17 -17.89 18.42 -20.48
N ILE A 18 -18.12 17.11 -20.41
CA ILE A 18 -17.45 16.26 -19.43
C ILE A 18 -16.01 16.13 -19.92
N ALA A 19 -15.10 16.91 -19.34
CA ALA A 19 -13.67 16.69 -19.51
C ALA A 19 -13.32 15.37 -18.82
N LEU A 20 -13.13 14.30 -19.60
CA LEU A 20 -12.45 13.11 -19.14
C LEU A 20 -10.99 13.49 -18.96
N ALA A 21 -10.58 13.85 -17.74
CA ALA A 21 -9.18 13.99 -17.41
C ALA A 21 -8.51 12.63 -17.63
N ALA A 22 -7.71 12.51 -18.69
CA ALA A 22 -6.78 11.42 -18.83
C ALA A 22 -5.82 11.51 -17.65
N PHE A 23 -5.96 10.61 -16.67
CA PHE A 23 -4.89 10.36 -15.71
C PHE A 23 -3.75 9.71 -16.50
N ALA A 24 -2.88 10.54 -17.07
CA ALA A 24 -1.53 10.10 -17.34
C ALA A 24 -0.93 9.79 -15.96
N ALA A 25 -0.64 8.52 -15.70
CA ALA A 25 0.24 8.15 -14.60
C ALA A 25 1.57 8.87 -14.86
N HIS A 26 1.74 10.04 -14.25
CA HIS A 26 3.03 10.69 -14.20
C HIS A 26 3.88 9.79 -13.32
N ALA A 27 4.82 9.05 -13.93
CA ALA A 27 5.85 8.37 -13.17
C ALA A 27 6.41 9.38 -12.18
N ALA A 28 6.25 9.10 -10.90
CA ALA A 28 6.74 9.98 -9.86
C ALA A 28 8.22 10.24 -10.14
N PRO A 29 8.71 11.50 -10.07
CA PRO A 29 10.14 11.74 -10.09
C PRO A 29 10.79 10.87 -8.99
N PRO A 30 12.03 10.39 -9.14
CA PRO A 30 12.67 9.52 -8.14
C PRO A 30 12.62 10.22 -6.78
N GLY A 31 11.62 9.84 -6.00
CA GLY A 31 11.26 10.48 -4.75
C GLY A 31 12.24 10.01 -3.72
N ASN A 32 13.09 10.95 -3.30
CA ASN A 32 14.03 10.89 -2.18
C ASN A 32 14.75 9.55 -1.98
N THR A 33 16.05 9.57 -2.27
CA THR A 33 17.03 8.75 -1.56
C THR A 33 16.66 8.68 -0.08
N ALA A 34 16.39 7.49 0.45
CA ALA A 34 16.27 7.22 1.87
C ALA A 34 17.60 7.59 2.55
N SER A 35 17.80 8.87 2.80
CA SER A 35 19.03 9.44 3.33
C SER A 35 18.76 9.81 4.78
N GLY A 36 19.12 8.88 5.66
CA GLY A 36 19.47 9.07 7.08
C GLY A 36 18.48 9.84 7.96
N VAL A 37 17.61 9.10 8.67
CA VAL A 37 17.12 9.31 10.07
C VAL A 37 16.05 8.23 10.37
N ALA A 38 16.21 7.45 11.44
CA ALA A 38 15.17 6.67 12.16
C ALA A 38 14.06 5.97 11.33
N GLY A 39 14.40 4.99 10.51
CA GLY A 39 13.45 4.12 9.79
C GLY A 39 13.91 2.66 9.77
N ASP A 40 13.06 1.76 9.31
CA ASP A 40 13.39 0.34 9.13
C ASP A 40 14.69 0.20 8.30
N PRO A 41 15.75 -0.44 8.84
CA PRO A 41 17.05 -0.54 8.18
C PRO A 41 17.02 -1.42 6.92
N LEU A 42 16.06 -2.34 6.80
CA LEU A 42 15.92 -3.27 5.69
C LEU A 42 14.96 -2.78 4.60
N LEU A 43 14.18 -1.72 4.85
CA LEU A 43 13.26 -1.13 3.86
C LEU A 43 13.93 -0.85 2.50
N ARG A 44 15.20 -0.42 2.50
CA ARG A 44 15.97 -0.17 1.27
C ARG A 44 16.15 -1.39 0.37
N TYR A 45 15.94 -2.60 0.89
CA TYR A 45 16.02 -3.85 0.14
C TYR A 45 14.64 -4.39 -0.29
N GLN A 46 13.55 -3.84 0.26
CA GLN A 46 12.18 -4.28 -0.01
C GLN A 46 11.66 -3.73 -1.34
N TRP A 47 12.18 -4.28 -2.44
CA TRP A 47 11.80 -3.88 -3.81
C TRP A 47 10.30 -4.02 -4.08
N HIS A 48 9.61 -4.96 -3.42
CA HIS A 48 8.17 -5.14 -3.60
C HIS A 48 7.34 -3.94 -3.09
N VAL A 49 7.89 -3.09 -2.21
CA VAL A 49 7.23 -1.87 -1.72
C VAL A 49 7.55 -0.66 -2.60
N LEU A 50 8.82 -0.48 -2.96
CA LEU A 50 9.31 0.61 -3.80
C LEU A 50 10.53 0.13 -4.60
N ASN A 51 10.41 0.15 -5.93
CA ASN A 51 11.42 -0.38 -6.83
C ASN A 51 12.00 0.71 -7.73
N GLN A 52 13.21 1.14 -7.39
CA GLN A 52 14.03 2.09 -8.14
C GLN A 52 15.15 1.38 -8.94
N GLY A 53 15.12 0.04 -9.04
CA GLY A 53 16.22 -0.77 -9.58
C GLY A 53 17.42 -0.88 -8.63
N GLN A 54 17.19 -0.67 -7.33
CA GLN A 54 18.21 -0.68 -6.29
C GLN A 54 18.87 -2.06 -6.11
N ALA A 55 20.11 -2.07 -5.60
CA ALA A 55 20.75 -3.32 -5.18
C ALA A 55 19.99 -3.94 -4.00
N VAL A 56 19.64 -5.23 -4.12
CA VAL A 56 18.90 -6.02 -3.13
C VAL A 56 19.74 -7.18 -2.60
N ILE A 57 19.24 -7.87 -1.57
CA ILE A 57 19.82 -9.13 -1.10
C ILE A 57 19.34 -10.23 -2.07
N GLY A 58 20.02 -10.36 -3.21
CA GLY A 58 19.70 -11.34 -4.25
C GLY A 58 20.71 -11.27 -5.41
N ASP A 59 20.61 -12.23 -6.34
CA ASP A 59 21.58 -12.40 -7.42
C ASP A 59 21.43 -11.38 -8.57
N SER A 60 20.30 -10.66 -8.63
CA SER A 60 20.01 -9.72 -9.70
C SER A 60 19.30 -8.47 -9.18
N HIS A 61 19.40 -7.39 -9.96
CA HIS A 61 18.70 -6.15 -9.66
C HIS A 61 17.23 -6.26 -10.12
N PRO A 62 16.28 -5.72 -9.36
CA PRO A 62 14.90 -5.66 -9.79
C PRO A 62 14.71 -4.65 -10.92
N VAL A 63 13.66 -4.81 -11.73
CA VAL A 63 13.33 -3.86 -12.81
C VAL A 63 12.60 -2.67 -12.22
N ALA A 64 13.15 -1.46 -12.35
CA ALA A 64 12.55 -0.24 -11.79
C ALA A 64 11.07 -0.09 -12.19
N GLY A 65 10.23 0.32 -11.22
CA GLY A 65 8.78 0.50 -11.38
C GLY A 65 7.94 -0.78 -11.32
N VAL A 66 8.54 -1.96 -11.10
CA VAL A 66 7.81 -3.21 -10.87
C VAL A 66 7.69 -3.46 -9.36
N ASP A 67 6.63 -2.94 -8.75
CA ASP A 67 6.31 -3.06 -7.32
C ASP A 67 4.79 -2.99 -7.08
N MET A 68 4.36 -2.87 -5.82
CA MET A 68 2.93 -2.81 -5.46
C MET A 68 2.26 -1.45 -5.70
N ASP A 69 3.00 -0.39 -6.08
CA ASP A 69 2.49 0.97 -6.27
C ASP A 69 1.72 1.53 -5.04
N VAL A 70 2.32 1.35 -3.85
CA VAL A 70 1.72 1.73 -2.56
C VAL A 70 2.34 2.98 -1.92
N ASP A 71 3.30 3.61 -2.57
CA ASP A 71 4.07 4.73 -2.05
C ASP A 71 3.20 5.95 -1.71
N ILE A 72 2.26 6.32 -2.59
CA ILE A 72 1.31 7.42 -2.36
C ILE A 72 0.39 7.10 -1.17
N LEU A 73 -0.08 5.86 -1.04
CA LEU A 73 -0.91 5.44 0.10
C LEU A 73 -0.13 5.54 1.42
N HIS A 74 1.12 5.07 1.43
CA HIS A 74 1.99 5.15 2.60
C HIS A 74 2.34 6.59 2.99
N ALA A 75 2.53 7.48 2.01
CA ALA A 75 2.75 8.92 2.21
C ALA A 75 1.51 9.62 2.77
N LEU A 76 0.31 9.18 2.39
CA LEU A 76 -0.96 9.64 2.94
C LEU A 76 -1.32 9.00 4.29
N GLY A 77 -0.49 8.09 4.82
CA GLY A 77 -0.73 7.38 6.08
C GLY A 77 -1.80 6.28 5.99
N ILE A 78 -2.20 5.88 4.79
CA ILE A 78 -3.13 4.78 4.54
C ILE A 78 -2.33 3.47 4.60
N ARG A 79 -2.34 2.83 5.77
CA ARG A 79 -1.50 1.66 6.09
C ARG A 79 -2.26 0.47 6.68
N GLY A 80 -3.56 0.36 6.41
CA GLY A 80 -4.38 -0.76 6.90
C GLY A 80 -4.87 -0.64 8.35
N LYS A 81 -4.85 0.54 8.96
CA LYS A 81 -5.34 0.75 10.33
C LYS A 81 -6.78 0.22 10.50
N HIS A 82 -7.01 -0.55 11.57
CA HIS A 82 -8.27 -1.24 11.90
C HIS A 82 -8.68 -2.39 10.98
N VAL A 83 -7.84 -2.82 10.04
CA VAL A 83 -8.03 -4.07 9.31
C VAL A 83 -7.44 -5.21 10.15
N ARG A 84 -8.20 -6.32 10.28
CA ARG A 84 -7.72 -7.54 10.95
C ARG A 84 -7.41 -8.59 9.89
N ILE A 85 -6.23 -9.19 9.99
CA ILE A 85 -5.74 -10.21 9.06
C ILE A 85 -5.46 -11.48 9.86
N GLY A 86 -5.95 -12.62 9.37
CA GLY A 86 -5.58 -13.94 9.88
C GLY A 86 -4.58 -14.59 8.95
N VAL A 87 -3.42 -14.99 9.48
CA VAL A 87 -2.42 -15.78 8.76
C VAL A 87 -2.61 -17.24 9.16
N VAL A 88 -3.05 -18.08 8.23
CA VAL A 88 -3.23 -19.52 8.45
C VAL A 88 -2.05 -20.24 7.80
N ASP A 89 -1.06 -20.56 8.62
CA ASP A 89 0.21 -21.15 8.19
C ASP A 89 0.73 -22.13 9.26
N SER A 90 2.00 -22.53 9.12
CA SER A 90 2.77 -23.40 10.01
C SER A 90 3.06 -22.82 11.40
N GLY A 91 3.02 -21.49 11.55
CA GLY A 91 3.20 -20.77 12.81
C GLY A 91 3.37 -19.27 12.58
N LEU A 92 3.41 -18.49 13.66
CA LEU A 92 3.69 -17.05 13.62
C LEU A 92 4.41 -16.64 14.91
N GLU A 93 5.62 -16.09 14.81
CA GLU A 93 6.37 -15.57 15.96
C GLU A 93 5.75 -14.25 16.43
N ILE A 94 4.68 -14.34 17.23
CA ILE A 94 3.91 -13.17 17.68
C ILE A 94 4.70 -12.24 18.62
N SER A 95 5.86 -12.69 19.13
CA SER A 95 6.73 -11.88 19.96
C SER A 95 7.87 -11.20 19.19
N HIS A 96 7.99 -11.42 17.87
CA HIS A 96 8.99 -10.78 17.01
C HIS A 96 8.88 -9.25 17.07
N GLU A 97 10.00 -8.54 17.12
CA GLU A 97 10.04 -7.08 17.31
C GLU A 97 9.27 -6.30 16.24
N ASP A 98 9.29 -6.77 14.99
CA ASP A 98 8.55 -6.17 13.87
C ASP A 98 7.08 -6.58 13.78
N LEU A 99 6.63 -7.56 14.58
CA LEU A 99 5.26 -8.10 14.53
C LEU A 99 4.45 -7.82 15.81
N ALA A 100 5.09 -7.84 16.98
CA ALA A 100 4.43 -7.84 18.29
C ALA A 100 3.49 -6.66 18.51
N ALA A 101 3.84 -5.48 17.98
CA ALA A 101 3.00 -4.28 18.08
C ALA A 101 1.67 -4.40 17.28
N ASN A 102 1.61 -5.28 16.28
CA ASN A 102 0.45 -5.51 15.43
C ASN A 102 -0.33 -6.79 15.78
N ALA A 103 0.22 -7.65 16.64
CA ALA A 103 -0.45 -8.87 17.09
C ALA A 103 -1.67 -8.53 17.96
N ILE A 104 -2.80 -9.21 17.72
CA ILE A 104 -4.01 -9.06 18.53
C ILE A 104 -3.87 -9.97 19.76
N PRO A 105 -3.93 -9.44 21.00
CA PRO A 105 -3.85 -10.26 22.21
C PRO A 105 -4.91 -11.36 22.21
N ASN A 106 -4.48 -12.61 22.40
CA ASN A 106 -5.33 -13.82 22.34
C ASN A 106 -6.13 -13.97 21.03
N GLY A 107 -5.71 -13.31 19.94
CA GLY A 107 -6.37 -13.36 18.63
C GLY A 107 -5.96 -14.56 17.78
N SER A 108 -4.90 -15.26 18.17
CA SER A 108 -4.35 -16.42 17.48
C SER A 108 -4.80 -17.73 18.13
N TYR A 109 -4.64 -18.83 17.40
CA TYR A 109 -4.91 -20.18 17.90
C TYR A 109 -3.90 -21.17 17.34
N ASN A 110 -3.25 -21.91 18.22
CA ASN A 110 -2.34 -22.99 17.87
C ASN A 110 -3.11 -24.32 17.89
N PHE A 111 -3.31 -24.93 16.72
CA PHE A 111 -4.07 -26.16 16.61
C PHE A 111 -3.36 -27.41 17.14
N MET A 112 -2.04 -27.33 17.42
CA MET A 112 -1.26 -28.45 17.92
C MET A 112 -1.42 -28.65 19.42
N ASP A 113 -1.57 -27.56 20.18
CA ASP A 113 -1.65 -27.59 21.65
C ASP A 113 -2.86 -26.85 22.24
N GLY A 114 -3.65 -26.17 21.41
CA GLY A 114 -4.84 -25.41 21.80
C GLY A 114 -4.55 -24.07 22.48
N SER A 115 -3.29 -23.64 22.52
CA SER A 115 -2.90 -22.35 23.07
C SER A 115 -3.23 -21.19 22.13
N THR A 116 -3.06 -19.96 22.60
CA THR A 116 -3.16 -18.73 21.78
C THR A 116 -1.80 -18.24 21.30
N ASP A 117 -0.74 -19.03 21.52
CA ASP A 117 0.63 -18.73 21.10
C ASP A 117 1.01 -19.64 19.91
N PRO A 118 0.93 -19.12 18.67
CA PRO A 118 1.27 -19.88 17.47
C PRO A 118 2.79 -19.84 17.17
N THR A 119 3.63 -19.44 18.13
CA THR A 119 5.08 -19.37 17.96
C THR A 119 5.65 -20.72 17.49
N PRO A 120 6.40 -20.74 16.38
CA PRO A 120 6.98 -21.97 15.84
C PRO A 120 7.85 -22.71 16.87
N SER A 121 7.61 -24.00 17.09
CA SER A 121 8.36 -24.80 18.07
C SER A 121 9.72 -25.31 17.54
N GLY A 122 10.09 -25.01 16.29
CA GLY A 122 11.33 -25.46 15.69
C GLY A 122 11.50 -25.10 14.21
N PRO A 123 12.63 -25.50 13.59
CA PRO A 123 12.93 -25.21 12.20
C PRO A 123 11.88 -25.79 11.23
N GLY A 124 11.61 -25.07 10.14
CA GLY A 124 10.68 -25.49 9.09
C GLY A 124 9.21 -25.17 9.37
N TYR A 125 8.92 -24.47 10.47
CA TYR A 125 7.60 -23.92 10.81
C TYR A 125 7.62 -22.38 10.81
N ASP A 126 8.60 -21.78 10.15
CA ASP A 126 8.86 -20.35 10.11
C ASP A 126 8.16 -19.63 8.93
N HIS A 127 7.54 -20.36 8.02
CA HIS A 127 6.96 -19.80 6.79
C HIS A 127 5.89 -18.73 7.02
N GLY A 128 5.15 -18.78 8.13
CA GLY A 128 4.14 -17.77 8.45
C GLY A 128 4.68 -16.48 9.08
N THR A 129 5.96 -16.44 9.47
CA THR A 129 6.64 -15.25 10.02
C THR A 129 7.41 -14.54 8.91
#